data_AF-A0A932UFM3-F1
#
_entry.id   AF-A0A932UFM3-F1
#
_cell.length_a   1.000
_cell.length_b   1.000
_cell.length_c   1.000
_cell.angle_alpha   90.00
_cell.angle_beta   90.00
_cell.angle_gamma   90.00
#
_symmetry.space_group_name_H-M   'P 1'
#
loop_
_entity.id
_entity.type
_entity.pdbx_description
1 polymer ?
#
loop_
_entity_poly.entity_id
_entity_poly.type
_entity_poly.pdbx_seq_one_letter_code
_entity_poly.pdbx_strand_id
1 'polypeptide(L)'
;MSNQPRIQPVKKADAPPEIKMIEESEASEEPKRLYADIKEALGLPVVNSDYKAMAKWPAFFRPAWEDVKRWRERDEYRRLQQTLAGMADEAATRLAPAGRLEERELRDALGGDSDWENLQKMVPMFTALLPGLIVNDALLRAGVAGRGPVAAPRPEGAPAPA
;
A
#
# COMPACT_ATOMS: atom_id res chain seq x y z
N MET A 1 1.87 24.74 34.03
CA MET A 1 0.54 24.23 33.62
C MET A 1 0.70 23.73 32.18
N SER A 2 0.69 22.41 31.98
CA SER A 2 0.95 21.79 30.66
C SER A 2 -0.38 21.61 29.92
N ASN A 3 -0.51 22.22 28.75
CA ASN A 3 -1.71 22.17 27.91
C ASN A 3 -1.58 21.01 26.91
N GLN A 4 -2.07 19.82 27.26
CA GLN A 4 -2.16 18.72 26.29
C GLN A 4 -3.28 19.00 25.28
N PRO A 5 -3.01 18.87 23.97
CA PRO A 5 -4.05 19.03 22.95
C PRO A 5 -5.09 17.91 23.10
N ARG A 6 -6.31 18.30 23.47
CA ARG A 6 -7.46 17.40 23.58
C ARG A 6 -7.96 17.09 22.17
N ILE A 7 -7.65 15.91 21.63
CA ILE A 7 -8.23 15.46 20.36
C ILE A 7 -9.73 15.33 20.58
N GLN A 8 -10.50 16.24 19.97
CA GLN A 8 -11.95 16.19 20.03
C GLN A 8 -12.43 15.08 19.08
N PRO A 9 -13.40 14.24 19.51
CA PRO A 9 -13.95 13.21 18.64
C PRO A 9 -14.61 13.87 17.41
N VAL A 10 -14.28 13.35 16.22
CA VAL A 10 -14.92 13.76 14.96
C VAL A 10 -16.42 13.49 15.08
N LYS A 11 -17.24 14.50 14.77
CA LYS A 11 -18.71 14.34 14.78
C LYS A 11 -19.07 13.25 13.76
N LYS A 12 -19.93 12.32 14.15
CA LYS A 12 -20.30 11.13 13.35
C LYS A 12 -20.83 11.46 11.93
N ALA A 13 -21.33 12.67 11.71
CA ALA A 13 -21.81 13.15 10.41
C ALA A 13 -20.69 13.52 9.42
N ASP A 14 -19.49 13.79 9.93
CA ASP A 14 -18.29 14.14 9.15
C ASP A 14 -17.34 12.93 9.00
N ALA A 15 -17.71 11.77 9.54
CA ALA A 15 -16.90 10.57 9.46
C ALA A 15 -16.96 10.00 8.03
N PRO A 16 -15.83 9.62 7.43
CA PRO A 16 -15.83 8.96 6.13
C PRO A 16 -16.65 7.66 6.20
N PRO A 17 -17.30 7.26 5.10
CA PRO A 17 -18.08 6.04 5.06
C PRO A 17 -17.20 4.83 5.41
N GLU A 18 -17.78 3.87 6.12
CA GLU A 18 -17.07 2.65 6.52
C GLU A 18 -16.73 1.79 5.29
N ILE A 19 -15.44 1.54 5.09
CA ILE A 19 -14.94 0.62 4.07
C ILE A 19 -14.99 -0.79 4.64
N LYS A 20 -15.99 -1.59 4.26
CA LYS A 20 -15.97 -3.02 4.64
C LYS A 20 -14.95 -3.79 3.78
N MET A 21 -14.27 -4.73 4.40
CA MET A 21 -13.25 -5.59 3.80
C MET A 21 -13.73 -7.04 3.80
N ILE A 22 -13.26 -7.86 2.85
CA ILE A 22 -13.43 -9.32 2.93
C ILE A 22 -12.18 -9.88 3.60
N GLU A 23 -12.31 -10.36 4.84
CA GLU A 23 -11.18 -10.93 5.56
C GLU A 23 -10.74 -12.27 4.94
N GLU A 24 -9.44 -12.59 5.04
CA GLU A 24 -8.87 -13.81 4.45
C GLU A 24 -9.54 -15.08 4.99
N SER A 25 -9.93 -15.07 6.27
CA SER A 25 -10.62 -16.18 6.94
C SER A 25 -12.07 -16.37 6.48
N GLU A 26 -12.71 -15.29 6.01
CA GLU A 26 -14.11 -15.25 5.62
C GLU A 26 -14.30 -15.33 4.10
N ALA A 27 -13.21 -15.21 3.35
CA ALA A 27 -13.20 -15.23 1.91
C ALA A 27 -13.76 -16.55 1.34
N SER A 28 -14.63 -16.44 0.33
CA SER A 28 -15.01 -17.56 -0.51
C SER A 28 -13.86 -17.98 -1.43
N GLU A 29 -14.02 -19.09 -2.15
CA GLU A 29 -12.95 -19.68 -2.97
C GLU A 29 -12.32 -18.72 -3.97
N GLU A 30 -13.11 -17.81 -4.54
CA GLU A 30 -12.62 -16.89 -5.56
C GLU A 30 -11.68 -15.80 -4.99
N PRO A 31 -12.08 -14.98 -3.98
CA PRO A 31 -11.16 -14.07 -3.32
C PRO A 31 -9.96 -14.77 -2.67
N LYS A 32 -10.12 -15.99 -2.13
CA LYS A 32 -8.98 -16.76 -1.58
C LYS A 32 -7.88 -17.00 -2.61
N ARG A 33 -8.24 -17.39 -3.83
CA ARG A 33 -7.27 -17.58 -4.92
C ARG A 33 -6.59 -16.26 -5.31
N LEU A 34 -7.36 -15.17 -5.38
CA LEU A 34 -6.82 -13.85 -5.67
C LEU A 34 -5.85 -13.38 -4.57
N TYR A 35 -6.19 -13.61 -3.30
CA TYR A 35 -5.33 -13.31 -2.15
C TYR A 35 -4.04 -14.12 -2.14
N ALA A 36 -4.09 -15.40 -2.51
CA ALA A 36 -2.89 -16.22 -2.66
C ALA A 36 -1.96 -15.65 -3.74
N ASP A 37 -2.50 -15.32 -4.91
CA ASP A 37 -1.74 -14.71 -6.02
C ASP A 37 -1.15 -13.34 -5.64
N ILE A 38 -1.91 -12.49 -4.93
CA ILE A 38 -1.41 -11.20 -4.42
C ILE A 38 -0.24 -11.40 -3.46
N LYS A 39 -0.38 -12.33 -2.49
CA LYS A 39 0.68 -12.61 -1.53
C LYS A 39 1.95 -13.14 -2.18
N GLU A 40 1.81 -14.05 -3.14
CA GLU A 40 2.93 -14.59 -3.91
C GLU A 40 3.62 -13.47 -4.70
N ALA A 41 2.86 -12.69 -5.48
CA ALA A 41 3.41 -11.65 -6.33
C ALA A 41 4.09 -10.52 -5.53
N LEU A 42 3.55 -10.17 -4.36
CA LEU A 42 4.09 -9.10 -3.51
C LEU A 42 5.13 -9.61 -2.48
N GLY A 43 5.28 -10.93 -2.32
CA GLY A 43 6.14 -11.52 -1.29
C GLY A 43 5.66 -11.22 0.13
N LEU A 44 4.33 -11.15 0.34
CA LEU A 44 3.72 -10.74 1.60
C LEU A 44 3.09 -11.91 2.36
N PRO A 45 3.18 -11.93 3.71
CA PRO A 45 2.51 -12.95 4.51
C PRO A 45 0.99 -12.72 4.62
N VAL A 46 0.54 -11.47 4.44
CA VAL A 46 -0.86 -11.03 4.59
C VAL A 46 -1.25 -10.08 3.46
N VAL A 47 -2.54 -10.02 3.14
CA VAL A 47 -3.08 -9.13 2.12
C VAL A 47 -3.35 -7.72 2.69
N ASN A 48 -2.93 -6.67 1.96
CA ASN A 48 -3.22 -5.29 2.35
C ASN A 48 -4.73 -4.97 2.33
N SER A 49 -5.14 -4.04 3.20
CA SER A 49 -6.52 -3.61 3.37
C SER A 49 -7.18 -3.13 2.07
N ASP A 50 -6.41 -2.49 1.19
CA ASP A 50 -6.85 -1.96 -0.11
C ASP A 50 -7.39 -3.08 -0.99
N TYR A 51 -6.64 -4.17 -1.11
CA TYR A 51 -7.04 -5.36 -1.86
C TYR A 51 -8.21 -6.08 -1.19
N LYS A 52 -8.26 -6.11 0.14
CA LYS A 52 -9.40 -6.70 0.86
C LYS A 52 -10.70 -5.93 0.65
N ALA A 53 -10.61 -4.61 0.52
CA ALA A 53 -11.74 -3.76 0.17
C ALA A 53 -12.20 -4.00 -1.27
N MET A 54 -11.26 -4.09 -2.22
CA MET A 54 -11.56 -4.29 -3.65
C MET A 54 -12.05 -5.70 -3.99
N ALA A 55 -11.72 -6.72 -3.19
CA ALA A 55 -12.11 -8.12 -3.40
C ALA A 55 -13.62 -8.36 -3.48
N LYS A 56 -14.44 -7.42 -2.99
CA LYS A 56 -15.91 -7.45 -3.15
C LYS A 56 -16.37 -7.34 -4.59
N TRP A 57 -15.54 -6.80 -5.47
CA TRP A 57 -15.83 -6.62 -6.89
C TRP A 57 -14.86 -7.44 -7.74
N PRO A 58 -14.91 -8.78 -7.69
CA PRO A 58 -13.92 -9.64 -8.35
C PRO A 58 -13.87 -9.44 -9.86
N ALA A 59 -15.01 -9.14 -10.50
CA ALA A 59 -15.09 -8.83 -11.92
C ALA A 59 -14.29 -7.57 -12.32
N PHE A 60 -14.12 -6.62 -11.40
CA PHE A 60 -13.26 -5.46 -11.57
C PHE A 60 -11.82 -5.78 -11.13
N PHE A 61 -11.67 -6.32 -9.92
CA PHE A 61 -10.37 -6.37 -9.27
C PHE A 61 -9.43 -7.39 -9.92
N ARG A 62 -9.96 -8.52 -10.40
CA ARG A 62 -9.15 -9.54 -11.09
C ARG A 62 -8.42 -9.00 -12.33
N PRO A 63 -9.11 -8.44 -13.36
CA PRO A 63 -8.41 -7.90 -14.52
C PRO A 63 -7.50 -6.72 -14.17
N ALA A 64 -7.93 -5.86 -13.25
CA ALA A 64 -7.12 -4.72 -12.81
C ALA A 64 -5.81 -5.17 -12.11
N TRP A 65 -5.87 -6.25 -11.33
CA TRP A 65 -4.70 -6.85 -10.69
C TRP A 65 -3.73 -7.48 -11.71
N GLU A 66 -4.24 -8.13 -12.76
CA GLU A 66 -3.37 -8.61 -13.86
C GLU A 66 -2.62 -7.48 -14.54
N ASP A 67 -3.27 -6.32 -14.75
CA ASP A 67 -2.60 -5.14 -15.30
C ASP A 67 -1.51 -4.62 -14.35
N VAL A 68 -1.79 -4.57 -13.04
CA VAL A 68 -0.78 -4.22 -12.02
C VAL A 68 0.42 -5.16 -12.11
N LYS A 69 0.22 -6.49 -12.18
CA LYS A 69 1.32 -7.45 -12.30
C LYS A 69 2.21 -7.16 -13.51
N ARG A 70 1.63 -6.89 -14.68
CA ARG A 70 2.38 -6.53 -15.90
C ARG A 70 3.16 -5.22 -15.75
N TRP A 71 2.63 -4.25 -15.03
CA TRP A 71 3.35 -3.00 -14.75
C TRP A 71 4.53 -3.21 -13.82
N ARG A 72 4.40 -4.10 -12.83
CA ARG A 72 5.46 -4.41 -11.86
C ARG A 72 6.72 -5.01 -12.49
N GLU A 73 6.58 -5.66 -13.65
CA GLU A 73 7.70 -6.19 -14.43
C GLU A 73 8.52 -5.09 -15.11
N ARG A 74 8.03 -3.85 -15.16
CA ARG A 74 8.67 -2.75 -15.88
C ARG A 74 9.63 -1.94 -15.01
N ASP A 75 10.62 -1.33 -15.64
CA ASP A 75 11.61 -0.48 -14.98
C ASP A 75 11.00 0.80 -14.44
N GLU A 76 9.99 1.35 -15.11
CA GLU A 76 9.29 2.56 -14.68
C GLU A 76 8.61 2.36 -13.33
N TYR A 77 8.04 1.17 -13.09
CA TYR A 77 7.44 0.85 -11.81
C TYR A 77 8.48 0.87 -10.69
N ARG A 78 9.63 0.24 -10.89
CA ARG A 78 10.73 0.24 -9.90
C ARG A 78 11.23 1.66 -9.61
N ARG A 79 11.35 2.50 -10.65
CA ARG A 79 11.75 3.92 -10.50
C ARG A 79 10.72 4.71 -9.71
N LEU A 80 9.42 4.52 -9.95
CA LEU A 80 8.36 5.16 -9.18
C LEU A 80 8.42 4.77 -7.70
N GLN A 81 8.59 3.49 -7.40
CA GLN A 81 8.74 3.03 -6.01
C GLN A 81 9.93 3.69 -5.31
N GLN A 82 11.11 3.70 -5.96
CA GLN A 82 12.33 4.32 -5.41
C GLN A 82 12.15 5.83 -5.21
N THR A 83 11.49 6.50 -6.14
CA THR A 83 11.21 7.93 -6.06
C THR A 83 10.30 8.23 -4.87
N LEU A 84 9.21 7.47 -4.70
CA LEU A 84 8.30 7.63 -3.58
C LEU A 84 8.95 7.32 -2.23
N ALA A 85 9.82 6.30 -2.16
CA ALA A 85 10.59 6.01 -0.96
C ALA A 85 11.50 7.19 -0.58
N GLY A 86 12.27 7.72 -1.54
CA GLY A 86 13.13 8.90 -1.30
C GLY A 86 12.34 10.14 -0.89
N MET A 87 11.18 10.37 -1.52
CA MET A 87 10.27 11.47 -1.14
C MET A 87 9.73 11.30 0.29
N ALA A 88 9.42 10.07 0.71
CA ALA A 88 8.95 9.78 2.05
C ALA A 88 10.05 10.04 3.09
N ASP A 89 11.28 9.59 2.83
CA ASP A 89 12.43 9.85 3.70
C ASP A 89 12.68 11.35 3.83
N GLU A 90 12.69 12.08 2.72
CA GLU A 90 12.87 13.53 2.70
C GLU A 90 11.76 14.25 3.48
N ALA A 91 10.50 13.83 3.31
CA ALA A 91 9.36 14.37 4.04
C ALA A 91 9.44 14.09 5.54
N ALA A 92 9.89 12.90 5.94
CA ALA A 92 10.04 12.55 7.35
C ALA A 92 11.07 13.45 8.06
N THR A 93 12.14 13.86 7.37
CA THR A 93 13.14 14.79 7.94
C THR A 93 12.59 16.18 8.26
N ARG A 94 11.47 16.57 7.63
CA ARG A 94 10.84 17.89 7.79
C ARG A 94 9.72 17.93 8.82
N LEU A 95 9.40 16.80 9.48
CA LEU A 95 8.34 16.77 10.49
C LEU A 95 8.65 17.71 11.66
N ALA A 96 7.66 18.52 12.06
CA ALA A 96 7.74 19.47 13.17
C ALA A 96 6.57 19.26 14.15
N PRO A 97 6.82 19.02 15.45
CA PRO A 97 8.14 18.77 16.02
C PRO A 97 8.79 17.53 15.41
N ALA A 98 10.12 17.48 15.39
CA ALA A 98 10.84 16.29 14.96
C ALA A 98 10.38 15.14 15.87
N GLY A 99 9.57 14.23 15.32
CA GLY A 99 9.01 13.08 16.03
C GLY A 99 10.11 12.06 16.33
N ARG A 100 11.08 12.45 17.16
CA ARG A 100 12.12 11.55 17.65
C ARG A 100 11.49 10.69 18.74
N LEU A 101 11.49 9.39 18.50
CA LEU A 101 11.11 8.39 19.48
C LEU A 101 12.40 7.73 19.94
N GLU A 102 12.78 7.94 21.20
CA GLU A 102 14.00 7.36 21.74
C GLU A 102 13.77 5.86 21.99
N GLU A 103 14.77 5.03 21.67
CA GLU A 103 14.67 3.57 21.84
C GLU A 103 14.28 3.19 23.27
N ARG A 104 14.84 3.87 24.26
CA ARG A 104 14.51 3.65 25.67
C ARG A 104 13.03 3.90 25.95
N GLU A 105 12.47 5.00 25.46
CA GLU A 105 11.06 5.35 25.67
C GLU A 105 10.15 4.32 25.00
N LEU A 106 10.53 3.86 23.80
CA LEU A 106 9.82 2.80 23.09
C LEU A 106 9.89 1.47 23.84
N ARG A 107 11.05 1.07 24.36
CA ARG A 107 11.20 -0.15 25.16
C ARG A 107 10.48 -0.07 26.51
N ASP A 108 10.43 1.10 27.14
CA ASP A 108 9.70 1.30 28.40
C ASP A 108 8.17 1.24 28.14
N ALA A 109 7.71 1.69 26.97
CA ALA A 109 6.30 1.67 26.58
C ALA A 109 5.82 0.32 26.02
N LEU A 110 6.67 -0.37 25.26
CA LEU A 110 6.45 -1.71 24.75
C LEU A 110 6.85 -2.68 25.86
N GLY A 111 5.89 -3.28 26.56
CA GLY A 111 6.08 -4.02 27.81
C GLY A 111 6.97 -5.28 27.77
N GLY A 112 7.94 -5.40 26.86
CA GLY A 112 8.97 -6.42 26.82
C GLY A 112 9.81 -6.43 25.54
N ASP A 113 10.92 -7.17 25.58
CA ASP A 113 11.88 -7.28 24.46
C ASP A 113 11.28 -7.91 23.19
N SER A 114 10.27 -8.79 23.31
CA SER A 114 9.61 -9.41 22.15
C SER A 114 8.85 -8.39 21.29
N ASP A 115 8.22 -7.40 21.91
CA ASP A 115 7.48 -6.36 21.19
C ASP A 115 8.42 -5.39 20.50
N TRP A 116 9.57 -5.10 21.12
CA TRP A 116 10.65 -4.34 20.52
C TRP A 116 11.20 -5.04 19.27
N GLU A 117 11.53 -6.33 19.35
CA GLU A 117 11.99 -7.11 18.19
C GLU A 117 10.95 -7.13 17.07
N ASN A 118 9.66 -7.25 17.41
CA ASN A 118 8.58 -7.22 16.43
C ASN A 118 8.48 -5.86 15.75
N LEU A 119 8.59 -4.76 16.49
CA LEU A 119 8.60 -3.41 15.92
C LEU A 119 9.79 -3.21 14.95
N GLN A 120 10.99 -3.65 15.35
CA GLN A 120 12.20 -3.58 14.53
C GLN A 120 12.06 -4.39 13.22
N LYS A 121 11.24 -5.44 13.18
CA LYS A 121 10.93 -6.21 11.96
C LYS A 121 9.83 -5.56 11.14
N MET A 122 8.73 -5.15 11.78
CA MET A 122 7.55 -4.64 11.08
C MET A 122 7.77 -3.28 10.43
N VAL A 123 8.46 -2.34 11.10
CA VAL A 123 8.64 -0.98 10.56
C VAL A 123 9.39 -1.00 9.22
N PRO A 124 10.59 -1.63 9.10
CA PRO A 124 11.27 -1.71 7.81
C PRO A 124 10.46 -2.46 6.75
N MET A 125 9.75 -3.52 7.14
CA MET A 125 8.90 -4.28 6.22
C MET A 125 7.81 -3.38 5.60
N PHE A 126 7.09 -2.60 6.42
CA PHE A 126 6.06 -1.70 5.92
C PHE A 126 6.65 -0.52 5.15
N THR A 127 7.77 0.07 5.59
CA THR A 127 8.44 1.15 4.85
C THR A 127 8.91 0.69 3.46
N ALA A 128 9.36 -0.56 3.32
CA ALA A 128 9.71 -1.12 2.02
C ALA A 128 8.48 -1.45 1.15
N LEU A 129 7.36 -1.87 1.78
CA LEU A 129 6.13 -2.25 1.10
C LEU A 129 5.31 -1.06 0.58
N LEU A 130 5.10 -0.04 1.41
CA LEU A 130 4.11 1.02 1.17
C LEU A 130 4.33 1.81 -0.12
N PRO A 131 5.56 2.15 -0.56
CA PRO A 131 5.76 2.81 -1.85
C PRO A 131 5.19 2.00 -3.02
N GLY A 132 5.33 0.68 -3.01
CA GLY A 132 4.72 -0.20 -4.01
C GLY A 132 3.21 -0.20 -3.98
N LEU A 133 2.62 -0.24 -2.78
CA LEU A 133 1.17 -0.19 -2.61
C LEU A 133 0.59 1.12 -3.18
N ILE A 134 1.22 2.26 -2.91
CA ILE A 134 0.83 3.57 -3.45
C ILE A 134 0.85 3.57 -4.98
N VAL A 135 1.88 2.98 -5.61
CA VAL A 135 1.96 2.88 -7.08
C VAL A 135 0.85 1.97 -7.61
N ASN A 136 0.59 0.84 -6.96
CA ASN A 136 -0.48 -0.08 -7.37
C ASN A 136 -1.84 0.61 -7.34
N ASP A 137 -2.17 1.33 -6.26
CA ASP A 137 -3.43 2.05 -6.15
C ASP A 137 -3.56 3.16 -7.20
N ALA A 138 -2.46 3.86 -7.49
CA ALA A 138 -2.43 4.85 -8.56
C ALA A 138 -2.68 4.24 -9.95
N LEU A 139 -2.12 3.06 -10.23
CA LEU A 139 -2.35 2.31 -11.47
C LEU A 139 -3.81 1.85 -11.58
N LEU A 140 -4.36 1.28 -10.51
CA LEU A 140 -5.75 0.85 -10.44
C LEU A 140 -6.70 2.03 -10.69
N ARG A 141 -6.44 3.18 -10.04
CA ARG A 141 -7.21 4.41 -10.26
C ARG A 141 -7.08 4.93 -11.69
N ALA A 142 -5.88 4.92 -12.27
CA ALA A 142 -5.64 5.38 -13.63
C ALA A 142 -6.40 4.53 -14.67
N GLY A 143 -6.47 3.21 -14.45
CA GLY A 143 -7.23 2.29 -15.30
C GLY A 143 -8.74 2.56 -15.27
N VAL A 144 -9.30 2.87 -14.10
CA VAL A 144 -10.73 3.21 -13.96
C VAL A 144 -11.07 4.55 -14.62
N ALA A 145 -10.17 5.54 -14.57
CA ALA A 145 -10.39 6.88 -15.11
C ALA A 145 -10.40 6.97 -16.65
N GLY A 146 -10.36 5.84 -17.37
CA GLY A 146 -10.48 5.82 -18.83
C GLY A 146 -9.22 6.25 -19.59
N ARG A 147 -8.06 6.32 -18.93
CA ARG A 147 -6.80 6.08 -19.66
C ARG A 147 -6.84 4.59 -19.99
N GLY A 148 -7.25 4.25 -21.22
CA GLY A 148 -7.38 2.86 -21.67
C GLY A 148 -6.13 2.02 -21.33
N PRO A 149 -6.23 0.68 -21.37
CA PRO A 149 -5.12 -0.21 -20.98
C PRO A 149 -3.85 0.30 -21.64
N VAL A 150 -2.83 0.58 -20.83
CA VAL A 150 -1.59 1.17 -21.35
C VAL A 150 -0.96 0.12 -22.25
N ALA A 151 -1.12 0.35 -23.56
CA ALA A 151 -0.45 -0.44 -24.58
C ALA A 151 1.02 -0.57 -24.19
N ALA A 152 1.56 -1.78 -24.30
CA ALA A 152 2.99 -1.99 -24.08
C ALA A 152 3.75 -0.92 -24.88
N PRO A 153 4.76 -0.25 -24.27
CA PRO A 153 5.57 0.69 -25.02
C PRO A 153 6.09 -0.02 -26.27
N ARG A 154 5.88 0.61 -27.43
CA ARG A 154 6.33 0.06 -28.71
C ARG A 154 7.84 -0.18 -28.60
N PRO A 155 8.36 -1.38 -28.94
CA PRO A 155 9.79 -1.59 -28.98
C PRO A 155 10.41 -0.55 -29.91
N GLU A 156 11.49 0.06 -29.44
CA GLU A 156 12.20 1.11 -30.15
C GLU A 156 12.60 0.58 -31.54
N GLY A 157 12.02 1.15 -32.60
CA GLY A 157 12.28 0.74 -34.00
C GLY A 157 11.17 -0.03 -34.72
N ALA A 158 10.00 -0.29 -34.12
CA ALA A 158 8.92 -0.95 -34.86
C ALA A 158 8.27 0.01 -35.90
N PRO A 159 8.10 -0.41 -37.17
CA PRO A 159 7.54 0.42 -38.23
C PRO A 159 6.08 0.81 -37.95
N ALA A 160 5.69 2.03 -38.34
CA ALA A 160 4.32 2.52 -38.24
C ALA A 160 3.35 1.64 -39.04
N PRO A 161 2.11 1.43 -38.56
CA PRO A 161 1.12 0.66 -39.32
C PRO A 161 0.78 1.39 -40.63
N ALA A 162 0.49 0.61 -41.67
CA ALA A 162 0.02 1.08 -42.97
C ALA A 162 -1.36 1.74 -42.90
#